data_AF-O62939-F1
#
_entry.id   AF-O62939-F1
#
_cell.length_a   1.000
_cell.length_b   1.000
_cell.length_c   1.000
_cell.angle_alpha   90.00
_cell.angle_beta   90.00
_cell.angle_gamma   90.00
#
_symmetry.space_group_name_H-M   'P 1'
#
loop_
_entity.id
_entity.type
_entity.pdbx_description
1 polymer ?
#
loop_
_entity_poly.entity_id
_entity_poly.type
_entity_poly.pdbx_seq_one_letter_code
_entity_poly.pdbx_strand_id
1 'polypeptide(L)'
;MKNVIDPFISLSYWPSAGGFGSNTNILETNIINSSVVLSVLIYFGKGVLSNLLDNRKQKILETIRNSEELCKGAIDQLEKARACLRNVEMIADEIQVNGNSQIEREKEDLLNTASDNLEQLEDPKNETIYSEQQRAFDQIRQQVSRQALRRAIGTLNSRLNTELHLRTIDHNIGLLRTMMNTND
;
A
#
# COMPACT_ATOMS: atom_id res chain seq x y z
N MET A 1 21.14 7.31 -73.28
CA MET A 1 21.87 7.88 -72.13
C MET A 1 22.17 6.71 -71.18
N LYS A 2 23.39 6.15 -71.19
CA LYS A 2 24.49 6.31 -70.19
C LYS A 2 23.99 6.09 -68.75
N ASN A 3 24.50 5.23 -67.85
CA ASN A 3 25.63 4.30 -67.68
C ASN A 3 25.21 3.36 -66.49
N VAL A 4 25.80 2.20 -66.16
CA VAL A 4 26.94 2.01 -65.24
C VAL A 4 27.05 0.51 -64.85
N ILE A 5 28.16 -0.13 -65.25
CA ILE A 5 29.10 -1.03 -64.52
C ILE A 5 28.66 -2.41 -63.95
N ASP A 6 29.19 -3.48 -64.58
CA ASP A 6 29.69 -4.71 -63.93
C ASP A 6 31.14 -4.94 -64.42
N PRO A 7 32.14 -5.17 -63.53
CA PRO A 7 33.52 -5.38 -63.94
C PRO A 7 33.96 -6.86 -63.87
N PHE A 8 34.78 -7.20 -64.87
CA PHE A 8 36.02 -7.98 -64.76
C PHE A 8 36.06 -9.47 -65.19
N ILE A 9 36.39 -9.61 -66.47
CA ILE A 9 37.50 -10.42 -67.05
C ILE A 9 37.28 -11.93 -67.27
N SER A 10 36.76 -12.20 -68.48
CA SER A 10 37.32 -13.07 -69.54
C SER A 10 38.70 -13.70 -69.24
N LEU A 11 38.72 -15.02 -69.00
CA LEU A 11 39.91 -15.86 -69.19
C LEU A 11 39.89 -16.46 -70.61
N SER A 12 40.74 -15.87 -71.45
CA SER A 12 40.92 -16.15 -72.87
C SER A 12 41.58 -17.51 -73.13
N TYR A 13 41.08 -18.20 -74.15
CA TYR A 13 41.83 -19.00 -75.14
C TYR A 13 42.85 -20.06 -74.65
N TRP A 14 42.47 -21.34 -74.73
CA TRP A 14 43.42 -22.47 -74.76
C TRP A 14 43.45 -23.03 -76.20
N PRO A 15 44.59 -22.99 -76.93
CA PRO A 15 44.70 -23.65 -78.21
C PRO A 15 44.87 -25.16 -77.99
N SER A 16 44.00 -25.94 -78.61
CA SER A 16 44.09 -27.39 -78.70
C SER A 16 45.28 -27.75 -79.60
N ALA A 17 46.37 -28.26 -79.03
CA ALA A 17 47.54 -28.71 -79.77
C ALA A 17 48.20 -29.91 -79.08
N GLY A 18 48.49 -30.96 -79.87
CA GLY A 18 49.49 -31.98 -79.57
C GLY A 18 48.93 -33.28 -78.99
N GLY A 19 49.04 -34.37 -79.77
CA GLY A 19 48.54 -35.69 -79.43
C GLY A 19 49.14 -36.30 -78.16
N PHE A 20 48.34 -37.17 -77.53
CA PHE A 20 48.74 -38.05 -76.44
C PHE A 20 49.78 -39.08 -76.92
N GLY A 21 51.05 -38.68 -76.94
CA GLY A 21 52.18 -39.61 -76.86
C GLY A 21 52.54 -39.78 -75.38
N SER A 22 52.29 -40.95 -74.80
CA SER A 22 52.69 -41.30 -73.44
C SER A 22 54.23 -41.40 -73.35
N ASN A 23 54.89 -40.26 -73.16
CA ASN A 23 56.31 -40.20 -72.82
C ASN A 23 56.52 -40.72 -71.39
N THR A 24 56.99 -41.95 -71.27
CA THR A 24 57.32 -42.59 -69.98
C THR A 24 58.41 -41.84 -69.19
N ASN A 25 59.17 -40.94 -69.82
CA ASN A 25 60.12 -40.04 -69.15
C ASN A 25 59.47 -38.86 -68.40
N ILE A 26 58.21 -38.50 -68.73
CA ILE A 26 57.43 -37.48 -68.01
C ILE A 26 56.82 -38.07 -66.73
N LEU A 27 56.41 -39.34 -66.78
CA LEU A 27 55.85 -40.06 -65.64
C LEU A 27 56.90 -40.32 -64.56
N GLU A 28 58.15 -40.63 -64.91
CA GLU A 28 59.13 -41.00 -63.90
C GLU A 28 59.74 -39.75 -63.24
N THR A 29 60.32 -38.79 -63.97
CA THR A 29 61.03 -37.67 -63.32
C THR A 29 60.10 -36.58 -62.75
N ASN A 30 58.98 -36.25 -63.40
CA ASN A 30 58.10 -35.15 -62.98
C ASN A 30 57.07 -35.59 -61.92
N ILE A 31 56.51 -36.80 -62.06
CA ILE A 31 55.60 -37.34 -61.03
C ILE A 31 56.39 -37.78 -59.80
N ILE A 32 57.57 -38.40 -59.92
CA ILE A 32 58.35 -38.76 -58.72
C ILE A 32 58.70 -37.48 -57.94
N ASN A 33 59.22 -36.43 -58.58
CA ASN A 33 59.52 -35.16 -57.89
C ASN A 33 58.27 -34.54 -57.25
N SER A 34 57.15 -34.47 -57.98
CA SER A 34 55.89 -33.94 -57.45
C SER A 34 55.33 -34.78 -56.30
N SER A 35 55.46 -36.10 -56.37
CA SER A 35 54.99 -37.03 -55.33
C SER A 35 55.78 -36.88 -54.03
N VAL A 36 57.09 -36.65 -54.12
CA VAL A 36 57.94 -36.39 -52.96
C VAL A 36 57.54 -35.07 -52.30
N VAL A 37 57.40 -33.99 -53.09
CA VAL A 37 56.95 -32.68 -52.57
C VAL A 37 55.55 -32.77 -51.96
N LEU A 38 54.61 -33.47 -52.62
CA LEU A 38 53.26 -33.68 -52.10
C LEU A 38 53.28 -34.48 -50.79
N SER A 39 54.14 -35.50 -50.68
CA SER A 39 54.28 -36.29 -49.47
C SER A 39 54.80 -35.44 -48.30
N VAL A 40 55.82 -34.62 -48.53
CA VAL A 40 56.36 -33.68 -47.54
C VAL A 40 55.29 -32.64 -47.14
N LEU A 41 54.57 -32.08 -48.11
CA LEU A 41 53.51 -31.10 -47.86
C LEU A 41 52.36 -31.70 -47.06
N ILE A 42 51.93 -32.92 -47.37
CA ILE A 42 50.89 -33.62 -46.60
C ILE A 42 51.41 -33.93 -45.19
N TYR A 43 52.66 -34.38 -45.04
CA TYR A 43 53.23 -34.72 -43.73
C TYR A 43 53.30 -33.51 -42.80
N PHE A 44 53.91 -32.40 -43.24
CA PHE A 44 54.01 -31.18 -42.42
C PHE A 44 52.70 -30.39 -42.37
N GLY A 45 51.97 -30.32 -43.48
CA GLY A 45 50.72 -29.58 -43.58
C GLY A 45 49.60 -30.17 -42.73
N LYS A 46 49.53 -31.51 -42.60
CA LYS A 46 48.55 -32.15 -41.71
C LYS A 46 48.69 -31.70 -40.26
N GLY A 47 49.92 -31.59 -39.75
CA GLY A 47 50.16 -31.15 -38.36
C GLY A 47 49.68 -29.72 -38.10
N VAL A 48 50.05 -28.77 -38.98
CA VAL A 48 49.64 -27.37 -38.85
C VAL A 48 48.13 -27.20 -39.04
N LEU A 49 47.56 -27.85 -40.07
CA LEU A 49 46.13 -27.74 -40.36
C LEU A 49 45.27 -28.41 -39.29
N SER A 50 45.67 -29.58 -38.76
CA SER A 50 44.97 -30.23 -37.64
C SER A 50 44.95 -29.32 -36.43
N ASN A 51 46.11 -28.77 -36.02
CA ASN A 51 46.17 -27.88 -34.86
C ASN A 51 45.29 -26.63 -35.02
N LEU A 52 45.24 -26.03 -36.22
CA LEU A 52 44.39 -24.87 -36.48
C LEU A 52 42.90 -25.22 -36.46
N LEU A 53 42.52 -26.36 -37.06
CA LEU A 53 41.14 -26.86 -37.06
C LEU A 53 40.70 -27.27 -35.66
N ASP A 54 41.55 -27.95 -34.90
CA ASP A 54 41.28 -28.37 -33.52
C ASP A 54 41.14 -27.16 -32.60
N ASN A 55 42.00 -26.15 -32.72
CA ASN A 55 41.88 -24.90 -31.97
C ASN A 55 40.58 -24.15 -32.32
N ARG A 56 40.24 -24.06 -33.62
CA ARG A 56 38.98 -23.44 -34.05
C ARG A 56 37.76 -24.22 -33.53
N LYS A 57 37.81 -25.55 -33.56
CA LYS A 57 36.77 -26.43 -33.01
C LYS A 57 36.61 -26.23 -31.51
N GLN A 58 37.71 -26.21 -30.76
CA GLN A 58 37.70 -25.95 -29.32
C GLN A 58 37.10 -24.58 -28.99
N LYS A 59 37.51 -23.52 -29.69
CA LYS A 59 36.97 -22.17 -29.46
C LYS A 59 35.47 -22.07 -29.72
N ILE A 60 34.97 -22.74 -30.76
CA ILE A 60 33.53 -22.80 -31.06
C ILE A 60 32.79 -23.57 -29.97
N LEU A 61 33.29 -24.75 -29.57
CA LEU A 61 32.69 -25.55 -28.50
C LEU A 61 32.67 -24.81 -27.16
N GLU A 62 33.75 -24.12 -26.82
CA GLU A 62 33.83 -23.29 -25.62
C GLU A 62 32.80 -22.15 -25.67
N THR A 63 32.69 -21.46 -26.80
CA THR A 63 31.71 -20.37 -26.98
C THR A 63 30.28 -20.88 -26.85
N ILE A 64 29.96 -22.03 -27.44
CA ILE A 64 28.64 -22.65 -27.33
C ILE A 64 28.36 -23.04 -25.88
N ARG A 65 29.29 -23.75 -25.23
CA ARG A 65 29.12 -24.18 -23.83
C ARG A 65 28.95 -22.99 -22.89
N ASN A 66 29.76 -21.95 -23.05
CA ASN A 66 29.65 -20.72 -22.26
C ASN A 66 28.29 -20.04 -22.49
N SER A 67 27.82 -19.97 -23.74
CA SER A 67 26.49 -19.40 -24.04
C SER A 67 25.34 -20.22 -23.44
N GLU A 68 25.46 -21.55 -23.45
CA GLU A 68 24.47 -22.45 -22.86
C GLU A 68 24.43 -22.32 -21.33
N GLU A 69 25.60 -22.25 -20.69
CA GLU A 69 25.71 -22.05 -19.25
C GLU A 69 25.16 -20.70 -18.81
N LEU A 70 25.47 -19.62 -19.55
CA LEU A 70 24.89 -18.29 -19.32
C LEU A 70 23.37 -18.28 -19.50
N CYS A 71 22.86 -18.94 -20.54
CA CYS A 71 21.42 -19.05 -20.78
C CYS A 71 20.72 -19.79 -19.63
N LYS A 72 21.28 -20.93 -19.22
CA LYS A 72 20.77 -21.72 -18.10
C LYS A 72 20.79 -20.92 -16.79
N GLY A 73 21.87 -20.19 -16.52
CA GLY A 73 21.97 -19.31 -15.36
C GLY A 73 20.94 -18.17 -15.37
N ALA A 74 20.72 -17.54 -16.53
CA ALA A 74 19.73 -16.49 -16.69
C ALA A 74 18.28 -17.00 -16.50
N ILE A 75 17.98 -18.19 -16.99
CA ILE A 75 16.67 -18.83 -16.80
C ILE A 75 16.41 -19.14 -15.32
N ASP A 76 17.39 -19.72 -14.62
CA ASP A 76 17.27 -20.01 -13.18
C ASP A 76 17.10 -18.72 -12.35
N GLN A 77 17.85 -17.66 -12.69
CA GLN A 77 17.70 -16.36 -12.03
C GLN A 77 16.33 -15.73 -12.31
N LEU A 78 15.82 -15.84 -13.53
CA LEU A 78 14.49 -15.37 -13.91
C LEU A 78 13.39 -16.13 -13.16
N GLU A 79 13.52 -17.45 -13.03
CA GLU A 79 12.58 -18.28 -12.28
C GLU A 79 12.54 -17.89 -10.80
N LYS A 80 13.71 -17.72 -10.17
CA LYS A 80 13.82 -17.22 -8.79
C LYS A 80 13.21 -15.83 -8.63
N ALA A 81 13.47 -14.91 -9.55
CA ALA A 81 12.89 -13.57 -9.51
C ALA A 81 11.36 -13.60 -9.64
N ARG A 82 10.82 -14.46 -10.52
CA ARG A 82 9.36 -14.66 -10.66
C ARG A 82 8.73 -15.28 -9.42
N ALA A 83 9.40 -16.25 -8.79
CA ALA A 83 8.93 -16.84 -7.55
C ALA A 83 8.90 -15.80 -6.41
N CYS A 84 9.93 -14.96 -6.32
CA CYS A 84 9.98 -13.84 -5.38
C CYS A 84 8.84 -12.84 -5.65
N LEU A 85 8.63 -12.45 -6.92
CA LEU A 85 7.56 -11.53 -7.29
C LEU A 85 6.18 -12.04 -6.86
N ARG A 86 5.85 -13.32 -7.15
CA ARG A 86 4.57 -13.91 -6.74
C ARG A 86 4.38 -13.92 -5.22
N ASN A 87 5.46 -14.12 -4.47
CA ASN A 87 5.41 -14.07 -3.01
C ASN A 87 5.11 -12.64 -2.52
N VAL A 88 5.80 -11.65 -3.07
CA VAL A 88 5.56 -10.23 -2.75
C VAL A 88 4.15 -9.78 -3.13
N GLU A 89 3.63 -10.20 -4.28
CA GLU A 89 2.25 -9.92 -4.70
C GLU A 89 1.23 -10.49 -3.70
N MET A 90 1.42 -11.75 -3.27
CA MET A 90 0.55 -12.39 -2.27
C MET A 90 0.58 -11.65 -0.92
N ILE A 91 1.77 -11.24 -0.46
CA ILE A 91 1.92 -10.47 0.78
C ILE A 91 1.25 -9.09 0.63
N ALA A 92 1.38 -8.43 -0.53
CA ALA A 92 0.76 -7.14 -0.78
C ALA A 92 -0.78 -7.23 -0.75
N ASP A 93 -1.35 -8.26 -1.37
CA ASP A 93 -2.79 -8.53 -1.34
C ASP A 93 -3.27 -8.82 0.10
N GLU A 94 -2.51 -9.61 0.88
CA GLU A 94 -2.81 -9.89 2.28
C GLU A 94 -2.79 -8.61 3.13
N ILE A 95 -1.77 -7.76 2.96
CA ILE A 95 -1.69 -6.46 3.64
C ILE A 95 -2.88 -5.57 3.26
N GLN A 96 -3.28 -5.55 1.98
CA GLN A 96 -4.40 -4.74 1.52
C GLN A 96 -5.72 -5.22 2.14
N VAL A 97 -5.99 -6.53 2.14
CA VAL A 97 -7.20 -7.10 2.72
C VAL A 97 -7.23 -6.89 4.24
N ASN A 98 -6.13 -7.19 4.94
CA ASN A 98 -6.06 -7.01 6.38
C ASN A 98 -6.11 -5.53 6.79
N GLY A 99 -5.47 -4.65 6.02
CA GLY A 99 -5.55 -3.20 6.20
C GLY A 99 -6.98 -2.69 6.10
N ASN A 100 -7.71 -3.08 5.05
CA ASN A 100 -9.10 -2.69 4.88
C ASN A 100 -10.00 -3.22 6.01
N SER A 101 -9.79 -4.48 6.46
CA SER A 101 -10.53 -5.05 7.58
C SER A 101 -10.26 -4.31 8.90
N GLN A 102 -9.02 -3.89 9.15
CA GLN A 102 -8.67 -3.11 10.33
C GLN A 102 -9.30 -1.72 10.30
N ILE A 103 -9.24 -1.03 9.16
CA ILE A 103 -9.86 0.29 9.00
C ILE A 103 -11.37 0.22 9.26
N GLU A 104 -12.07 -0.79 8.75
CA GLU A 104 -13.51 -0.91 8.97
C GLU A 104 -13.84 -1.18 10.44
N ARG A 105 -13.04 -2.02 11.12
CA ARG A 105 -13.18 -2.26 12.57
C ARG A 105 -12.92 -1.00 13.39
N GLU A 106 -11.84 -0.28 13.11
CA GLU A 106 -11.50 0.97 13.81
C GLU A 106 -12.58 2.04 13.61
N LYS A 107 -13.16 2.11 12.40
CA LYS A 107 -14.28 3.01 12.10
C LYS A 107 -15.52 2.64 12.90
N GLU A 108 -15.86 1.35 13.00
CA GLU A 108 -16.98 0.87 13.80
C GLU A 108 -16.76 1.17 15.29
N ASP A 109 -15.57 0.88 15.82
CA ASP A 109 -15.20 1.17 17.21
C ASP A 109 -15.26 2.68 17.53
N LEU A 110 -14.80 3.53 16.61
CA LEU A 110 -14.89 4.99 16.74
C LEU A 110 -16.35 5.47 16.74
N LEU A 111 -17.19 4.92 15.87
CA LEU A 111 -18.61 5.27 15.83
C LEU A 111 -19.33 4.83 17.10
N ASN A 112 -19.06 3.61 17.59
CA ASN A 112 -19.62 3.11 18.84
C ASN A 112 -19.17 3.97 20.02
N THR A 113 -17.87 4.27 20.12
CA THR A 113 -17.33 5.15 21.17
C THR A 113 -17.93 6.56 21.11
N ALA A 114 -18.12 7.12 19.91
CA ALA A 114 -18.77 8.42 19.74
C ALA A 114 -20.24 8.38 20.16
N SER A 115 -20.95 7.28 19.88
CA SER A 115 -22.33 7.06 20.28
C SER A 115 -22.46 6.93 21.80
N ASP A 116 -21.63 6.10 22.44
CA ASP A 116 -21.61 5.90 23.88
C ASP A 116 -21.33 7.22 24.62
N ASN A 117 -20.36 8.01 24.13
CA ASN A 117 -20.06 9.33 24.67
C ASN A 117 -21.24 10.31 24.50
N LEU A 118 -22.00 10.21 23.41
CA LEU A 118 -23.17 11.06 23.18
C LEU A 118 -24.31 10.68 24.13
N GLU A 119 -24.56 9.38 24.33
CA GLU A 119 -25.55 8.87 25.28
C GLU A 119 -25.18 9.28 26.72
N GLN A 120 -23.92 9.12 27.10
CA GLN A 120 -23.41 9.56 28.41
C GLN A 120 -23.53 11.08 28.62
N LEU A 121 -23.60 11.88 27.56
CA LEU A 121 -23.81 13.33 27.66
C LEU A 121 -25.30 13.70 27.74
N GLU A 122 -26.21 12.88 27.20
CA GLU A 122 -27.65 13.16 27.23
C GLU A 122 -28.28 12.97 28.61
N ASP A 123 -27.89 11.92 29.34
CA ASP A 123 -28.38 11.66 30.69
C ASP A 123 -28.14 12.83 31.66
N PRO A 124 -26.90 13.31 31.87
CA PRO A 124 -26.63 14.44 32.77
C PRO A 124 -27.22 15.75 32.24
N LYS A 125 -27.39 15.91 30.91
CA LYS A 125 -28.07 17.08 30.33
C LYS A 125 -29.50 17.17 30.82
N ASN A 126 -30.24 16.06 30.81
CA ASN A 126 -31.64 16.02 31.24
C ASN A 126 -31.79 16.27 32.75
N GLU A 127 -30.90 15.67 33.56
CA GLU A 127 -30.86 15.94 35.01
C GLU A 127 -30.51 17.40 35.33
N THR A 128 -29.57 17.98 34.59
CA THR A 128 -29.18 19.40 34.74
C THR A 128 -30.34 20.33 34.38
N ILE A 129 -31.07 20.04 33.30
CA ILE A 129 -32.26 20.82 32.91
C ILE A 129 -33.33 20.75 34.00
N TYR A 130 -33.63 19.58 34.53
CA TYR A 130 -34.65 19.41 35.58
C TYR A 130 -34.26 20.15 36.88
N SER A 131 -32.99 20.06 37.28
CA SER A 131 -32.51 20.77 38.48
C SER A 131 -32.52 22.29 38.32
N GLU A 132 -32.15 22.83 37.16
CA GLU A 132 -32.29 24.26 36.87
C GLU A 132 -33.75 24.72 36.82
N GLN A 133 -34.66 23.91 36.25
CA GLN A 133 -36.10 24.21 36.27
C GLN A 133 -36.64 24.29 37.70
N GLN A 134 -36.30 23.32 38.55
CA GLN A 134 -36.70 23.32 39.95
C GLN A 134 -36.15 24.54 40.69
N ARG A 135 -34.87 24.88 40.45
CA ARG A 135 -34.24 26.07 41.04
C ARG A 135 -34.94 27.36 40.60
N ALA A 136 -35.27 27.49 39.32
CA ALA A 136 -36.00 28.64 38.78
C ALA A 136 -37.41 28.75 39.38
N PHE A 137 -38.12 27.62 39.51
CA PHE A 137 -39.43 27.57 40.14
C PHE A 137 -39.38 28.01 41.61
N ASP A 138 -38.42 27.51 42.37
CA ASP A 138 -38.24 27.86 43.79
C ASP A 138 -37.89 29.35 43.98
N GLN A 139 -37.08 29.92 43.09
CA GLN A 139 -36.79 31.34 43.07
C GLN A 139 -38.05 32.18 42.81
N ILE A 140 -38.86 31.80 41.80
CA ILE A 140 -40.13 32.49 41.50
C ILE A 140 -41.08 32.37 42.69
N ARG A 141 -41.24 31.18 43.27
CA ARG A 141 -42.09 30.95 44.44
C ARG A 141 -41.67 31.83 45.62
N GLN A 142 -40.37 31.96 45.87
CA GLN A 142 -39.86 32.80 46.95
C GLN A 142 -40.11 34.30 46.67
N GLN A 143 -39.93 34.76 45.43
CA GLN A 143 -40.22 36.15 45.04
C GLN A 143 -41.70 36.48 45.19
N VAL A 144 -42.58 35.60 44.69
CA VAL A 144 -44.05 35.76 44.82
C VAL A 144 -44.45 35.78 46.29
N SER A 145 -43.89 34.88 47.12
CA SER A 145 -44.16 34.85 48.56
C SER A 145 -43.74 36.15 49.25
N ARG A 146 -42.54 36.66 48.93
CA ARG A 146 -42.06 37.95 49.46
C ARG A 146 -42.96 39.11 49.02
N GLN A 147 -43.43 39.13 47.78
CA GLN A 147 -44.32 40.17 47.28
C GLN A 147 -45.71 40.09 47.92
N ALA A 148 -46.26 38.88 48.09
CA ALA A 148 -47.52 38.64 48.79
C ALA A 148 -47.42 39.10 50.25
N LEU A 149 -46.34 38.76 50.95
CA LEU A 149 -46.08 39.24 52.32
C LEU A 149 -45.99 40.77 52.38
N ARG A 150 -45.23 41.41 51.48
CA ARG A 150 -45.17 42.89 51.41
C ARG A 150 -46.55 43.51 51.18
N ARG A 151 -47.35 42.98 50.25
CA ARG A 151 -48.71 43.46 49.99
C ARG A 151 -49.64 43.24 51.20
N ALA A 152 -49.54 42.09 51.87
CA ALA A 152 -50.31 41.79 53.06
C ALA A 152 -49.97 42.75 54.20
N ILE A 153 -48.68 43.01 54.46
CA ILE A 153 -48.22 43.99 55.46
C ILE A 153 -48.72 45.40 55.09
N GLY A 154 -48.60 45.81 53.83
CA GLY A 154 -49.11 47.11 53.38
C GLY A 154 -50.62 47.28 53.56
N THR A 155 -51.38 46.21 53.29
CA THR A 155 -52.85 46.20 53.48
C THR A 155 -53.23 46.15 54.97
N LEU A 156 -52.47 45.42 55.78
CA LEU A 156 -52.67 45.37 57.22
C LEU A 156 -52.44 46.76 57.83
N ASN A 157 -51.35 47.44 57.47
CA ASN A 157 -51.04 48.79 57.94
C ASN A 157 -52.10 49.83 57.55
N SER A 158 -52.73 49.69 56.37
CA SER A 158 -53.81 50.61 55.96
C SER A 158 -55.16 50.32 56.62
N ARG A 159 -55.40 49.08 57.07
CA ARG A 159 -56.63 48.67 57.78
C ARG A 159 -56.50 48.69 59.30
N LEU A 160 -55.29 48.78 59.83
CA LEU A 160 -55.04 48.74 61.28
C LEU A 160 -55.70 49.95 61.95
N ASN A 161 -56.76 49.69 62.70
CA ASN A 161 -57.44 50.68 63.54
C ASN A 161 -57.54 50.13 64.97
N THR A 162 -57.97 50.97 65.91
CA THR A 162 -58.03 50.60 67.34
C THR A 162 -58.90 49.35 67.58
N GLU A 163 -60.00 49.18 66.84
CA GLU A 163 -60.89 48.02 66.96
C GLU A 163 -60.21 46.72 66.51
N LEU A 164 -59.61 46.70 65.32
CA LEU A 164 -58.88 45.55 64.80
C LEU A 164 -57.71 45.18 65.71
N HIS A 165 -57.01 46.18 66.25
CA HIS A 165 -55.90 45.98 67.18
C HIS A 165 -56.35 45.30 68.48
N LEU A 166 -57.39 45.82 69.13
CA LEU A 166 -57.96 45.23 70.36
C LEU A 166 -58.46 43.80 70.10
N ARG A 167 -59.20 43.58 69.01
CA ARG A 167 -59.68 42.24 68.62
C ARG A 167 -58.52 41.26 68.41
N THR A 168 -57.42 41.71 67.82
CA THR A 168 -56.23 40.89 67.61
C THR A 168 -55.54 40.55 68.94
N ILE A 169 -55.45 41.51 69.86
CA ILE A 169 -54.93 41.28 71.22
C ILE A 169 -55.78 40.25 71.97
N ASP A 170 -57.10 40.43 72.00
CA ASP A 170 -58.02 39.50 72.67
C ASP A 170 -57.92 38.09 72.09
N HIS A 171 -57.82 37.97 70.77
CA HIS A 171 -57.62 36.69 70.09
C HIS A 171 -56.30 36.02 70.51
N ASN A 172 -55.19 36.76 70.51
CA ASN A 172 -53.88 36.25 70.91
C ASN A 172 -53.83 35.85 72.40
N ILE A 173 -54.49 36.62 73.28
CA ILE A 173 -54.64 36.26 74.71
C ILE A 173 -55.43 34.96 74.85
N GLY A 174 -56.51 34.80 74.09
CA GLY A 174 -57.28 33.55 74.03
C GLY A 174 -56.42 32.36 73.62
N LEU A 175 -55.64 32.52 72.54
CA LEU A 175 -54.75 31.47 72.02
C LEU A 175 -53.64 31.08 73.01
N LEU A 176 -53.04 32.06 73.70
CA LEU A 176 -52.06 31.81 74.75
C LEU A 176 -52.67 31.07 75.95
N ARG A 177 -53.89 31.47 76.35
CA ARG A 177 -54.62 30.78 77.43
C ARG A 177 -54.92 29.33 77.06
N THR A 178 -55.32 29.06 75.82
CA THR A 178 -55.54 27.68 75.38
C THR A 178 -54.25 26.88 75.39
N MET A 179 -53.13 27.44 74.90
CA MET A 179 -51.84 26.75 74.91
C MET A 179 -51.35 26.44 76.34
N MET A 180 -51.59 27.35 77.28
CA MET A 180 -51.22 27.16 78.69
C MET A 180 -52.06 26.08 79.37
N ASN A 181 -53.37 26.00 79.05
CA ASN A 181 -54.27 24.99 79.59
C ASN A 181 -54.12 23.59 78.94
N THR A 182 -53.40 23.47 77.81
CA THR A 182 -53.07 22.17 77.19
C THR A 182 -51.79 21.53 77.73
N ASN A 183 -51.03 22.23 78.57
CA ASN A 183 -49.83 21.69 79.22
C ASN A 183 -50.08 21.20 80.66
N ASP A 184 -51.34 21.20 81.12
CA ASP A 184 -51.85 20.53 82.33
C ASP A 184 -52.72 19.33 81.92
#